data_AF-A0A4Q5NM50-F1
#
_entry.id   AF-A0A4Q5NM50-F1
#
_cell.length_a   1.000
_cell.length_b   1.000
_cell.length_c   1.000
_cell.angle_alpha   90.00
_cell.angle_beta   90.00
_cell.angle_gamma   90.00
#
_symmetry.space_group_name_H-M   'P 1'
#
loop_
_entity.id
_entity.type
_entity.pdbx_description
1 polymer ?
#
loop_
_entity_poly.entity_id
_entity_poly.type
_entity_poly.pdbx_seq_one_letter_code
_entity_poly.pdbx_strand_id
1 'polypeptide(L)'
;MQSEFSPPLTRHDAVLWFLRVQLWLSVLLLIQGAFVPYGFFVGIFLQSLVAYGVPILVLSLFPRVLASAMLGDSARDPLTFHDFQSLVWRCVGVALFTGALGRAVISFFVIAEALIVRRSLTPSITYSYIGLQFVGTMFALVLGFFLAFGPSIRDNFRAR
;
A
#
# COMPACT_ATOMS: atom_id res chain seq x y z
N MET A 1 25.11 36.64 -14.94
CA MET A 1 25.20 35.45 -14.06
C MET A 1 23.82 35.20 -13.49
N GLN A 2 22.99 34.43 -14.20
CA GLN A 2 21.74 33.93 -13.67
C GLN A 2 22.11 32.79 -12.72
N SER A 3 22.02 33.03 -11.42
CA SER A 3 22.02 31.93 -10.45
C SER A 3 20.83 31.05 -10.79
N GLU A 4 21.09 29.82 -11.26
CA GLU A 4 20.10 28.75 -11.32
C GLU A 4 19.61 28.50 -9.89
N PHE A 5 18.58 29.24 -9.47
CA PHE A 5 17.82 28.89 -8.28
C PHE A 5 17.03 27.65 -8.65
N SER A 6 17.58 26.49 -8.32
CA SER A 6 16.82 25.24 -8.30
C SER A 6 15.53 25.49 -7.51
N PRO A 7 14.35 25.22 -8.09
CA PRO A 7 13.10 25.44 -7.38
C PRO A 7 13.09 24.62 -6.08
N PRO A 8 12.51 25.17 -4.99
CA PRO A 8 12.48 24.49 -3.71
C PRO A 8 11.77 23.15 -3.82
N LEU A 9 12.33 22.11 -3.20
CA LEU A 9 11.76 20.76 -3.21
C LEU A 9 10.35 20.79 -2.59
N THR A 10 9.35 20.40 -3.38
CA THR A 10 7.96 20.40 -2.92
C THR A 10 7.63 19.12 -2.15
N ARG A 11 6.59 19.17 -1.31
CA ARG A 11 6.07 17.97 -0.63
C ARG A 11 5.63 16.90 -1.64
N HIS A 12 5.09 17.34 -2.78
CA HIS A 12 4.69 16.45 -3.87
C HIS A 12 5.88 15.69 -4.47
N ASP A 13 7.02 16.34 -4.67
CA ASP A 13 8.22 15.69 -5.20
C ASP A 13 8.77 14.64 -4.21
N ALA A 14 8.76 14.96 -2.91
CA ALA A 14 9.18 14.03 -1.86
C ALA A 14 8.28 12.78 -1.81
N VAL A 15 6.95 12.95 -1.89
CA VAL A 15 6.01 11.83 -1.92
C VAL A 15 6.17 10.99 -3.19
N LEU A 16 6.33 11.62 -4.36
CA LEU A 16 6.59 10.89 -5.60
C LEU A 16 7.87 10.06 -5.53
N TRP A 17 8.93 10.60 -4.90
CA TRP A 17 10.17 9.86 -4.70
C TRP A 17 9.95 8.66 -3.77
N PHE A 18 9.24 8.85 -2.67
CA PHE A 18 8.84 7.77 -1.77
C PHE A 18 8.04 6.67 -2.49
N LEU A 19 7.03 7.04 -3.28
CA LEU A 19 6.21 6.08 -4.04
C LEU A 19 7.05 5.28 -5.05
N ARG A 20 8.07 5.89 -5.66
CA ARG A 20 9.03 5.19 -6.53
C ARG A 20 9.88 4.19 -5.74
N VAL A 21 10.38 4.56 -4.56
CA VAL A 21 11.12 3.63 -3.70
C VAL A 21 10.24 2.46 -3.30
N GLN A 22 9.00 2.71 -2.91
CA GLN A 22 8.03 1.68 -2.54
C GLN A 22 7.71 0.74 -3.72
N LEU A 23 7.61 1.28 -4.94
CA LEU A 23 7.44 0.50 -6.15
C LEU A 23 8.61 -0.46 -6.36
N TRP A 24 9.84 0.04 -6.33
CA TRP A 24 11.04 -0.79 -6.51
C TRP A 24 11.20 -1.82 -5.41
N LEU A 25 10.89 -1.48 -4.16
CA LEU A 25 10.86 -2.43 -3.06
C LEU A 25 9.87 -3.56 -3.33
N SER A 26 8.67 -3.24 -3.81
CA SER A 26 7.65 -4.23 -4.16
C SER A 26 8.12 -5.15 -5.31
N VAL A 27 8.81 -4.59 -6.31
CA VAL A 27 9.42 -5.36 -7.41
C VAL A 27 10.50 -6.31 -6.88
N LEU A 28 11.39 -5.83 -6.00
CA LEU A 28 12.44 -6.67 -5.41
C LEU A 28 11.85 -7.83 -4.59
N LEU A 29 10.81 -7.57 -3.79
CA LEU A 29 10.12 -8.60 -3.02
C LEU A 29 9.41 -9.62 -3.90
N LEU A 30 8.83 -9.17 -5.02
CA LEU A 30 8.23 -10.07 -6.01
C LEU A 30 9.30 -10.98 -6.65
N ILE A 31 10.41 -10.39 -7.08
CA ILE A 31 11.53 -11.12 -7.68
C ILE A 31 12.10 -12.13 -6.68
N GLN A 32 12.30 -11.74 -5.41
CA GLN A 32 12.74 -12.65 -4.36
C GLN A 32 11.79 -13.84 -4.20
N GLY A 33 10.47 -13.61 -4.24
CA GLY A 33 9.47 -14.67 -4.22
C GLY A 33 9.53 -15.62 -5.43
N ALA A 34 10.04 -15.15 -6.58
CA ALA A 34 10.20 -15.94 -7.81
C ALA A 34 11.41 -16.88 -7.79
N PHE A 35 12.41 -16.60 -6.94
CA PHE A 35 13.64 -17.40 -6.82
C PHE A 35 13.59 -18.46 -5.71
N VAL A 36 12.47 -18.62 -5.01
CA VAL A 36 12.29 -19.69 -4.02
C VAL A 36 12.17 -21.04 -4.74
N PRO A 37 12.99 -22.06 -4.41
CA PRO A 37 13.12 -23.28 -5.22
C PRO A 37 11.81 -24.05 -5.42
N TYR A 38 11.58 -24.42 -6.68
CA TYR A 38 10.33 -24.87 -7.31
C TYR A 38 9.76 -26.25 -6.87
N GLY A 39 10.20 -26.82 -5.76
CA GLY A 39 9.83 -28.19 -5.37
C GLY A 39 8.40 -28.36 -4.81
N PHE A 40 7.77 -27.28 -4.33
CA PHE A 40 6.48 -27.35 -3.60
C PHE A 40 5.59 -26.08 -3.76
N PHE A 41 5.95 -25.14 -4.64
CA PHE A 41 5.73 -23.71 -4.40
C PHE A 41 4.87 -22.93 -5.42
N VAL A 42 4.11 -23.59 -6.31
CA VAL A 42 3.22 -22.86 -7.27
C VAL A 42 2.23 -21.94 -6.54
N GLY A 43 1.68 -22.39 -5.41
CA GLY A 43 0.79 -21.59 -4.57
C GLY A 43 1.47 -20.37 -3.93
N ILE A 44 2.74 -20.50 -3.55
CA ILE A 44 3.51 -19.42 -2.89
C ILE A 44 4.00 -18.39 -3.90
N PHE A 45 4.34 -18.81 -5.11
CA PHE A 45 4.61 -17.91 -6.22
C PHE A 45 3.37 -17.11 -6.60
N LEU A 46 2.20 -17.75 -6.73
CA LEU A 46 0.95 -17.06 -7.05
C LEU A 46 0.53 -16.09 -5.92
N GLN A 47 0.71 -16.48 -4.66
CA GLN A 47 0.49 -15.57 -3.52
C GLN A 47 1.45 -14.38 -3.56
N SER A 48 2.73 -14.58 -3.86
CA SER A 48 3.70 -13.48 -3.98
C SER A 48 3.36 -12.57 -5.16
N LEU A 49 2.93 -13.14 -6.29
CA LEU A 49 2.49 -12.41 -7.47
C LEU A 49 1.32 -11.49 -7.15
N VAL A 50 0.29 -11.96 -6.44
CA VAL A 50 -0.86 -11.12 -6.09
C VAL A 50 -0.50 -10.14 -4.95
N ALA A 51 0.25 -10.58 -3.94
CA ALA A 51 0.61 -9.76 -2.79
C ALA A 51 1.47 -8.54 -3.17
N TYR A 52 2.38 -8.70 -4.14
CA TYR A 52 3.28 -7.63 -4.58
C TYR A 52 2.89 -7.03 -5.93
N GLY A 53 2.28 -7.81 -6.82
CA GLY A 53 1.82 -7.34 -8.14
C GLY A 53 0.69 -6.32 -8.05
N VAL A 54 -0.24 -6.47 -7.10
CA VAL A 54 -1.29 -5.47 -6.86
C VAL A 54 -0.70 -4.11 -6.43
N PRO A 55 0.18 -4.04 -5.40
CA PRO A 55 0.90 -2.80 -5.08
C PRO A 55 1.68 -2.23 -6.27
N ILE A 56 2.40 -3.05 -7.03
CA ILE A 56 3.17 -2.62 -8.21
C ILE A 56 2.23 -1.96 -9.24
N LEU A 57 1.09 -2.60 -9.54
CA LEU A 57 0.12 -2.09 -10.50
C LEU A 57 -0.47 -0.75 -10.03
N VAL A 58 -0.85 -0.64 -8.76
CA VAL A 58 -1.37 0.60 -8.18
C VAL A 58 -0.33 1.72 -8.19
N LEU A 59 0.90 1.44 -7.77
CA LEU A 59 1.99 2.42 -7.69
C LEU A 59 2.53 2.83 -9.06
N SER A 60 2.44 1.97 -10.07
CA SER A 60 2.88 2.29 -11.44
C SER A 60 1.84 3.07 -12.22
N LEU A 61 0.55 2.72 -12.10
CA LEU A 61 -0.52 3.37 -12.85
C LEU A 61 -0.95 4.71 -12.25
N PHE A 62 -0.94 4.84 -10.91
CA PHE A 62 -1.55 5.98 -10.21
C PHE A 62 -0.62 6.74 -9.25
N PRO A 63 0.70 6.89 -9.49
CA PRO A 63 1.60 7.52 -8.52
C PRO A 63 1.24 8.99 -8.24
N ARG A 64 0.83 9.74 -9.27
CA ARG A 64 0.43 11.15 -9.13
C ARG A 64 -0.90 11.32 -8.40
N VAL A 65 -1.85 10.42 -8.65
CA VAL A 65 -3.17 10.43 -7.99
C VAL A 65 -3.01 10.11 -6.51
N LEU A 66 -2.14 9.14 -6.18
CA LEU A 66 -1.80 8.82 -4.79
C LEU A 66 -1.13 10.02 -4.11
N ALA A 67 -0.13 10.64 -4.73
CA ALA A 67 0.54 11.80 -4.17
C ALA A 67 -0.41 12.99 -3.94
N SER A 68 -1.27 13.30 -4.91
CA SER A 68 -2.25 14.38 -4.77
C SER A 68 -3.33 14.05 -3.73
N ALA A 69 -3.83 12.83 -3.69
CA ALA A 69 -4.83 12.41 -2.70
C ALA A 69 -4.25 12.44 -1.27
N MET A 70 -2.99 12.05 -1.09
CA MET A 70 -2.30 12.13 0.20
C MET A 70 -2.12 13.57 0.65
N LEU A 71 -1.76 14.49 -0.24
CA LEU A 71 -1.33 15.85 0.13
C LEU A 71 -2.46 16.88 0.06
N GLY A 72 -3.50 16.65 -0.74
CA GLY A 72 -4.56 17.62 -1.00
C GLY A 72 -3.99 18.92 -1.55
N ASP A 73 -4.49 20.05 -1.03
CA ASP A 73 -4.07 21.39 -1.44
C ASP A 73 -2.63 21.71 -1.04
N SER A 74 -2.10 21.05 0.00
CA SER A 74 -0.72 21.22 0.48
C SER A 74 0.34 20.57 -0.42
N ALA A 75 -0.03 20.04 -1.58
CA ALA A 75 0.92 19.39 -2.49
C ALA A 75 2.00 20.35 -3.01
N ARG A 76 1.66 21.62 -3.19
CA ARG A 76 2.56 22.65 -3.76
C ARG A 76 3.42 23.36 -2.72
N ASP A 77 3.16 23.11 -1.44
CA ASP A 77 3.88 23.78 -0.37
C ASP A 77 5.35 23.29 -0.32
N PRO A 78 6.30 24.17 -0.02
CA PRO A 78 7.68 23.79 0.20
C PRO A 78 7.78 22.85 1.40
N LEU A 79 8.70 21.90 1.34
CA LEU A 79 8.93 20.97 2.44
C LEU A 79 9.62 21.69 3.60
N THR A 80 8.96 21.78 4.76
CA THR A 80 9.58 22.31 5.99
C THR A 80 9.88 21.20 6.98
N PHE A 81 10.81 21.44 7.91
CA PHE A 81 11.23 20.46 8.91
C PHE A 81 10.10 20.08 9.88
N HIS A 82 9.17 21.00 10.15
CA HIS A 82 8.03 20.75 11.04
C HIS A 82 6.97 19.84 10.40
N ASP A 83 6.86 19.85 9.07
CA ASP A 83 5.90 19.02 8.35
C ASP A 83 6.39 17.59 8.12
N PHE A 84 7.70 17.36 8.30
CA PHE A 84 8.35 16.09 7.99
C PHE A 84 7.70 14.91 8.72
N GLN A 85 7.43 15.04 10.02
CA GLN A 85 6.80 13.98 10.80
C GLN A 85 5.40 13.63 10.28
N SER A 86 4.61 14.64 9.90
CA SER A 86 3.27 14.44 9.35
C SER A 86 3.33 13.73 7.99
N LEU A 87 4.32 14.08 7.16
CA LEU A 87 4.55 13.47 5.87
C LEU A 87 4.97 12.00 6.01
N VAL A 88 5.85 11.70 6.96
CA VAL A 88 6.29 10.33 7.26
C VAL A 88 5.09 9.45 7.63
N TRP A 89 4.18 9.92 8.48
CA TRP A 89 2.98 9.16 8.83
C TRP A 89 2.06 8.89 7.62
N ARG A 90 1.91 9.86 6.72
CA ARG A 90 1.15 9.65 5.48
C ARG A 90 1.83 8.60 4.59
N CYS A 91 3.15 8.67 4.45
CA CYS A 91 3.94 7.68 3.71
C CYS A 91 3.86 6.28 4.31
N VAL A 92 3.98 6.15 5.63
CA VAL A 92 3.77 4.89 6.37
C VAL A 92 2.35 4.36 6.12
N GLY A 93 1.34 5.23 6.17
CA GLY A 93 -0.03 4.89 5.85
C GLY A 93 -0.18 4.30 4.45
N VAL A 94 0.45 4.91 3.44
CA VAL A 94 0.40 4.38 2.06
C VAL A 94 1.15 3.06 1.90
N ALA A 95 2.31 2.90 2.54
CA ALA A 95 3.02 1.62 2.53
C ALA A 95 2.16 0.51 3.15
N LEU A 96 1.50 0.78 4.29
CA LEU A 96 0.58 -0.16 4.92
C LEU A 96 -0.63 -0.46 4.02
N PHE A 97 -1.26 0.58 3.48
CA PHE A 97 -2.43 0.45 2.60
C PHE A 97 -2.11 -0.39 1.37
N THR A 98 -1.06 -0.02 0.62
CA THR A 98 -0.69 -0.71 -0.62
C THR A 98 -0.24 -2.14 -0.35
N GLY A 99 0.59 -2.38 0.68
CA GLY A 99 1.04 -3.72 1.05
C GLY A 99 -0.09 -4.63 1.55
N ALA A 100 -1.08 -4.06 2.26
CA ALA A 100 -2.25 -4.81 2.72
C ALA A 100 -3.24 -5.11 1.59
N LEU A 101 -3.32 -4.27 0.56
CA LEU A 101 -4.23 -4.42 -0.58
C LEU A 101 -4.04 -5.76 -1.32
N GLY A 102 -2.79 -6.12 -1.65
CA GLY A 102 -2.51 -7.40 -2.32
C GLY A 102 -2.87 -8.61 -1.45
N ARG A 103 -2.58 -8.56 -0.15
CA ARG A 103 -2.90 -9.64 0.80
C ARG A 103 -4.40 -9.77 1.06
N ALA A 104 -5.12 -8.66 1.07
CA ALA A 104 -6.56 -8.60 1.18
C ALA A 104 -7.25 -9.29 0.01
N VAL A 105 -6.79 -9.04 -1.22
CA VAL A 105 -7.32 -9.69 -2.43
C VAL A 105 -7.17 -11.21 -2.32
N ILE A 106 -5.99 -11.71 -1.95
CA ILE A 106 -5.76 -13.15 -1.76
C ILE A 106 -6.69 -13.72 -0.70
N SER A 107 -6.74 -13.08 0.47
CA SER A 107 -7.53 -13.56 1.60
C SER A 107 -9.02 -13.62 1.26
N PHE A 108 -9.52 -12.63 0.50
CA PHE A 108 -10.89 -12.63 -0.02
C PHE A 108 -11.17 -13.83 -0.92
N PHE A 109 -10.29 -14.11 -1.89
CA PHE A 109 -10.45 -15.27 -2.79
C PHE A 109 -10.47 -16.60 -2.04
N VAL A 110 -9.57 -16.79 -1.07
CA VAL A 110 -9.51 -18.02 -0.27
C VAL A 110 -10.77 -18.22 0.56
N ILE A 111 -11.28 -17.15 1.19
CA ILE A 111 -12.53 -17.21 1.97
C ILE A 111 -13.73 -17.47 1.05
N ALA A 112 -13.79 -16.79 -0.10
CA ALA A 112 -14.87 -16.98 -1.07
C ALA A 112 -14.89 -18.42 -1.61
N GLU A 113 -13.74 -19.00 -1.96
CA GLU A 113 -13.64 -20.39 -2.38
C GLU A 113 -14.11 -21.35 -1.28
N ALA A 114 -13.68 -21.13 -0.03
CA ALA A 114 -14.11 -21.93 1.11
C ALA A 114 -15.63 -21.90 1.33
N LEU A 115 -16.26 -20.74 1.13
CA LEU A 115 -17.71 -20.57 1.23
C LEU A 115 -18.46 -21.21 0.06
N ILE A 116 -17.95 -21.09 -1.17
CA ILE A 116 -18.59 -21.61 -2.39
C ILE A 116 -18.54 -23.14 -2.44
N VAL A 117 -17.40 -23.74 -2.08
CA VAL A 117 -17.19 -25.19 -2.20
C VAL A 117 -18.01 -25.99 -1.17
N ARG A 118 -18.68 -25.33 -0.20
CA ARG A 118 -19.47 -25.96 0.87
C ARG A 118 -18.78 -27.19 1.50
N ARG A 119 -17.44 -27.19 1.55
CA ARG A 119 -16.74 -28.22 2.33
C ARG A 119 -17.09 -27.93 3.79
N SER A 120 -17.82 -28.88 4.38
CA SER A 120 -18.25 -28.87 5.78
C SER A 120 -17.18 -28.20 6.64
N LEU A 121 -17.57 -27.12 7.29
CA LEU A 121 -16.76 -26.35 8.22
C LEU A 121 -16.41 -27.22 9.43
N THR A 122 -15.53 -28.20 9.26
CA THR A 122 -14.73 -28.67 10.37
C THR A 122 -13.77 -27.53 10.68
N PRO A 123 -13.78 -26.95 11.90
CA PRO A 123 -12.91 -25.84 12.25
C PRO A 123 -11.47 -26.36 12.31
N SER A 124 -10.83 -26.47 11.16
CA SER A 124 -9.41 -26.75 11.09
C SER A 124 -8.67 -25.48 11.48
N ILE A 125 -7.61 -25.64 12.25
CA ILE A 125 -6.69 -24.57 12.70
C ILE A 125 -6.28 -23.65 11.52
N THR A 126 -6.23 -24.21 10.31
CA THR A 126 -5.95 -23.51 9.05
C THR A 126 -6.98 -22.42 8.71
N TYR A 127 -8.29 -22.67 8.86
CA TYR A 127 -9.32 -21.67 8.54
C TYR A 127 -9.37 -20.54 9.58
N SER A 128 -9.17 -20.86 10.86
CA SER A 128 -9.05 -19.84 11.92
C SER A 128 -7.84 -18.93 11.70
N TYR A 129 -6.71 -19.50 11.26
CA TYR A 129 -5.52 -18.73 10.89
C TYR A 129 -5.76 -17.83 9.67
N ILE A 130 -6.41 -18.33 8.62
CA ILE A 130 -6.78 -17.52 7.43
C ILE A 130 -7.73 -16.39 7.83
N GLY A 131 -8.73 -16.65 8.66
CA GLY A 131 -9.66 -15.63 9.16
C GLY A 131 -8.94 -14.54 9.96
N LEU A 132 -8.01 -14.91 10.84
CA LEU A 132 -7.20 -13.94 11.60
C LEU A 132 -6.31 -13.09 10.68
N GLN A 133 -5.69 -13.70 9.67
CA GLN A 133 -4.90 -13.00 8.66
C GLN A 133 -5.77 -12.04 7.83
N PHE A 134 -7.00 -12.43 7.50
CA PHE A 134 -7.96 -11.55 6.83
C PHE A 134 -8.31 -10.35 7.71
N VAL A 135 -8.66 -10.56 8.98
CA VAL A 135 -8.97 -9.45 9.90
C VAL A 135 -7.77 -8.51 10.07
N GLY A 136 -6.57 -9.07 10.25
CA GLY A 136 -5.35 -8.28 10.36
C GLY A 136 -5.03 -7.46 9.11
N THR A 137 -5.22 -8.04 7.91
CA THR A 137 -5.03 -7.33 6.64
C THR A 137 -6.09 -6.26 6.40
N MET A 138 -7.35 -6.51 6.77
CA MET A 138 -8.40 -5.48 6.75
C MET A 138 -8.07 -4.33 7.70
N PHE A 139 -7.61 -4.62 8.91
CA PHE A 139 -7.22 -3.59 9.87
C PHE A 139 -6.04 -2.75 9.34
N ALA A 140 -5.02 -3.39 8.77
CA ALA A 140 -3.89 -2.71 8.14
C ALA A 140 -4.32 -1.84 6.94
N LEU A 141 -5.26 -2.31 6.14
CA LEU A 141 -5.86 -1.55 5.04
C LEU A 141 -6.55 -0.27 5.54
N VAL A 142 -7.44 -0.42 6.51
CA VAL A 142 -8.23 0.69 7.08
C VAL A 142 -7.30 1.68 7.78
N LEU A 143 -6.39 1.20 8.62
CA LEU A 143 -5.43 2.04 9.32
C LEU A 143 -4.51 2.77 8.33
N GLY A 144 -3.99 2.05 7.32
CA GLY A 144 -3.16 2.62 6.28
C GLY A 144 -3.89 3.72 5.50
N PHE A 145 -5.16 3.49 5.14
CA PHE A 145 -6.01 4.47 4.48
C PHE A 145 -6.20 5.73 5.34
N PHE A 146 -6.56 5.58 6.61
CA PHE A 146 -6.76 6.72 7.50
C PHE A 146 -5.48 7.52 7.75
N LEU A 147 -4.34 6.84 7.92
CA LEU A 147 -3.05 7.52 8.10
C LEU A 147 -2.62 8.28 6.83
N ALA A 148 -2.86 7.69 5.65
CA ALA A 148 -2.47 8.27 4.37
C ALA A 148 -3.36 9.43 3.94
N PHE A 149 -4.68 9.25 4.01
CA PHE A 149 -5.67 10.13 3.38
C PHE A 149 -6.58 10.82 4.39
N GLY A 150 -6.65 10.34 5.63
CA GLY A 150 -7.48 10.95 6.67
C GLY A 150 -7.24 12.44 6.88
N PRO A 151 -5.97 12.91 6.91
CA PRO A 151 -5.70 14.35 7.00
C PRO A 151 -6.27 15.14 5.83
N SER A 152 -6.06 14.73 4.58
CA SER A 152 -6.57 15.46 3.41
C SER A 152 -8.09 15.44 3.32
N ILE A 153 -8.72 14.33 3.73
CA ILE A 153 -10.18 14.22 3.84
C ILE A 153 -10.71 15.21 4.89
N ARG A 154 -10.08 15.26 6.08
CA ARG A 154 -10.47 16.19 7.14
C ARG A 154 -10.35 17.64 6.71
N ASP A 155 -9.29 17.98 5.99
CA ASP A 155 -9.05 19.34 5.50
C ASP A 155 -10.13 19.75 4.47
N ASN A 156 -10.51 18.85 3.56
CA ASN A 156 -11.61 19.06 2.63
C ASN A 156 -12.97 19.28 3.31
N PHE A 157 -13.24 18.61 4.43
CA PHE A 157 -14.48 18.81 5.20
C PHE A 157 -14.49 20.11 6.01
N ARG A 158 -13.32 20.65 6.37
CA ARG A 158 -13.19 21.93 7.09
C ARG A 158 -13.26 23.15 6.18
N ALA A 159 -12.95 22.99 4.91
CA ALA A 159 -12.98 24.05 3.92
C ALA A 159 -14.41 24.33 3.35
N ARG A 160 -15.41 23.55 3.76
CA ARG A 160 -16.82 23.71 3.40
C ARG A 160 -17.63 24.17 4.61
#